data_AF-A0A349H3V4-F1
#
_entry.id   AF-A0A349H3V4-F1
#
_cell.length_a   1.000
_cell.length_b   1.000
_cell.length_c   1.000
_cell.angle_alpha   90.00
_cell.angle_beta   90.00
_cell.angle_gamma   90.00
#
_symmetry.space_group_name_H-M   'P 1'
#
loop_
_entity.id
_entity.type
_entity.pdbx_description
1 polymer ?
#
loop_
_entity_poly.entity_id
_entity_poly.type
_entity_poly.pdbx_seq_one_letter_code
_entity_poly.pdbx_strand_id
1 'polypeptide(L)' 'MLAEQYFQAISIPEKARNDALHLAVATLNGMDYLVSWNCSHIASARVRGIVESVNLTNGYATPIICTPEELMEV' A
#
# COMPACT_ATOMS: atom_id res chain seq x y z
N MET A 1 12.02 6.43 6.97
CA MET A 1 10.57 6.39 7.28
C MET A 1 9.91 5.41 6.31
N LEU A 2 8.93 4.61 6.75
CA LEU A 2 8.34 3.53 5.93
C LEU A 2 7.78 4.00 4.58
N ALA A 3 7.15 5.17 4.54
CA ALA A 3 6.66 5.78 3.29
C ALA A 3 7.76 5.99 2.23
N GLU A 4 8.96 6.38 2.66
CA GLU A 4 10.09 6.59 1.75
C GLU A 4 10.63 5.25 1.21
N GLN A 5 10.62 4.20 2.04
CA GLN A 5 10.98 2.85 1.60
C GLN A 5 10.02 2.36 0.51
N TYR A 6 8.71 2.57 0.69
CA TYR A 6 7.73 2.24 -0.34
C TYR A 6 7.91 3.08 -1.60
N PHE A 7 8.11 4.39 -1.47
CA PHE A 7 8.31 5.29 -2.60
C PHE A 7 9.48 4.83 -3.49
N GLN A 8 10.62 4.50 -2.85
CA GLN A 8 11.80 3.99 -3.54
C GLN A 8 11.59 2.60 -4.15
N ALA A 9 10.99 1.67 -3.38
CA ALA A 9 10.81 0.29 -3.82
C ALA A 9 9.80 0.16 -4.97
N ILE A 10 8.71 0.93 -4.93
CA ILE A 10 7.66 0.86 -5.96
C ILE A 10 8.08 1.62 -7.23
N SER A 11 8.91 2.67 -7.07
CA SER A 11 9.30 3.62 -8.12
C SER A 11 8.09 4.34 -8.72
N ILE A 12 7.21 4.88 -7.87
CA ILE A 12 6.05 5.66 -8.30
C ILE A 12 6.46 7.08 -8.74
N PRO A 13 5.69 7.72 -9.65
CA PRO A 13 5.90 9.12 -9.99
C PRO A 13 5.83 10.02 -8.74
N GLU A 14 6.58 11.13 -8.73
CA GLU A 14 6.64 12.04 -7.58
C GLU A 14 5.26 12.57 -7.16
N LYS A 15 4.36 12.80 -8.13
CA LYS A 15 2.96 13.18 -7.89
C LYS A 15 2.15 12.16 -7.05
N ALA A 16 2.62 10.91 -7.00
CA ALA A 16 1.99 9.81 -6.26
C ALA A 16 2.66 9.55 -4.90
N ARG A 17 3.60 10.39 -4.45
CA ARG A 17 4.27 10.22 -3.14
C ARG A 17 3.30 10.16 -1.96
N ASN A 18 2.17 10.84 -2.06
CA ASN A 18 1.10 10.78 -1.06
C ASN A 18 0.49 9.38 -0.93
N ASP A 19 0.46 8.58 -2.01
CA ASP A 19 -0.06 7.22 -1.96
C ASP A 19 0.85 6.32 -1.10
N ALA A 20 2.18 6.49 -1.20
CA ALA A 20 3.14 5.79 -0.35
C ALA A 20 3.03 6.20 1.13
N LEU A 21 2.72 7.47 1.40
CA LEU A 21 2.45 7.93 2.76
C LEU A 21 1.17 7.30 3.31
N HIS A 22 0.10 7.29 2.54
CA HIS A 22 -1.18 6.71 2.95
C HIS A 22 -1.02 5.22 3.30
N LEU A 23 -0.29 4.48 2.47
CA LEU A 23 0.04 3.08 2.72
C LEU A 23 0.85 2.89 4.00
N ALA A 24 1.86 3.72 4.23
CA ALA A 24 2.69 3.63 5.43
C ALA A 24 1.87 3.90 6.71
N VAL A 25 0.95 4.86 6.66
CA VAL A 25 0.05 5.14 7.79
C VAL A 25 -0.85 3.94 8.05
N ALA A 26 -1.45 3.34 7.02
CA ALA A 26 -2.30 2.15 7.20
C ALA A 26 -1.51 0.96 7.79
N THR A 27 -0.32 0.68 7.25
CA THR A 27 0.57 -0.37 7.76
C THR A 27 0.97 -0.15 9.21
N LEU A 28 1.41 1.07 9.57
CA LEU A 28 1.90 1.36 10.92
C LEU A 28 0.79 1.32 11.98
N ASN A 29 -0.46 1.58 11.59
CA ASN A 29 -1.61 1.46 12.47
C ASN A 29 -2.20 0.03 12.48
N GLY A 30 -1.62 -0.91 11.75
CA GLY A 30 -2.11 -2.29 11.68
C GLY A 30 -3.52 -2.40 11.12
N MET A 31 -3.89 -1.55 10.16
CA MET A 31 -5.21 -1.60 9.55
C MET A 31 -5.37 -2.88 8.73
N ASP A 32 -6.55 -3.48 8.79
CA ASP A 32 -6.86 -4.68 8.02
C ASP A 32 -7.01 -4.38 6.52
N TYR A 33 -7.61 -3.22 6.19
CA TYR A 33 -7.94 -2.83 4.81
C TYR A 33 -7.47 -1.41 4.50
N LEU A 34 -6.99 -1.22 3.26
CA LEU A 34 -6.77 0.09 2.66
C LEU A 34 -7.64 0.20 1.41
N VAL A 35 -8.76 0.91 1.54
CA VAL A 35 -9.71 1.09 0.44
C VAL A 35 -9.28 2.25 -0.43
N SER A 36 -9.14 2.03 -1.74
CA SER A 36 -8.71 3.07 -2.68
C SER A 36 -9.34 2.91 -4.05
N TRP A 37 -9.80 4.05 -4.61
CA TRP A 37 -10.20 4.16 -6.01
C TRP A 37 -8.99 4.26 -6.95
N ASN A 38 -7.79 4.56 -6.42
CA ASN A 38 -6.57 4.74 -7.19
C ASN A 38 -5.81 3.40 -7.35
N CYS A 39 -6.47 2.41 -7.93
CA CYS A 39 -5.88 1.08 -8.11
C CYS A 39 -4.69 1.06 -9.09
N SER A 40 -4.62 2.03 -9.99
CA SER A 40 -3.59 2.13 -11.02
C SER A 40 -2.18 2.42 -10.46
N HIS A 41 -2.06 3.02 -9.27
CA HIS A 41 -0.78 3.43 -8.70
C HIS A 41 -0.34 2.58 -7.49
N ILE A 42 -1.28 2.09 -6.68
CA ILE A 42 -0.94 1.33 -5.46
C ILE A 42 -1.60 -0.05 -5.35
N ALA A 43 -2.71 -0.31 -6.04
CA ALA A 43 -3.39 -1.60 -5.91
C ALA A 43 -2.98 -2.64 -6.96
N SER A 44 -2.12 -2.28 -7.92
CA SER A 44 -1.60 -3.28 -8.87
C SER A 44 -0.89 -4.43 -8.12
N ALA A 45 -1.04 -5.66 -8.61
CA ALA A 45 -0.46 -6.85 -7.98
C ALA A 45 1.07 -6.73 -7.77
N ARG A 46 1.78 -6.06 -8.69
CA ARG A 46 3.21 -5.73 -8.56
C ARG A 46 3.47 -4.92 -7.31
N VAL A 47 2.70 -3.86 -7.07
CA VAL A 47 2.87 -2.96 -5.93
C VAL A 47 2.55 -3.69 -4.63
N ARG A 48 1.45 -4.45 -4.59
CA ARG A 48 1.07 -5.27 -3.44
C ARG A 48 2.22 -6.21 -3.02
N GLY A 49 2.83 -6.93 -3.96
CA GLY A 49 3.96 -7.82 -3.66
C GLY A 49 5.23 -7.09 -3.19
N ILE A 50 5.53 -5.91 -3.73
CA ILE A 50 6.65 -5.09 -3.25
C ILE A 50 6.41 -4.65 -1.80
N VAL A 51 5.22 -4.16 -1.51
CA VAL A 51 4.84 -3.66 -0.19
C VAL A 51 4.85 -4.78 0.83
N GLU A 52 4.32 -5.96 0.48
CA GLU A 52 4.35 -7.15 1.32
C GLU A 52 5.79 -7.56 1.68
N SER A 53 6.70 -7.55 0.70
CA SER A 53 8.12 -7.85 0.92
C SER A 53 8.80 -6.83 1.86
N VAL A 54 8.54 -5.53 1.66
CA VAL A 54 9.05 -4.46 2.53
C VAL A 54 8.50 -4.63 3.94
N ASN A 55 7.21 -4.89 4.09
CA ASN A 55 6.54 -5.07 5.38
C ASN A 55 7.05 -6.28 6.11
N LEU A 56 7.17 -7.42 5.44
CA LEU A 56 7.71 -8.66 6.00
C LEU A 56 9.13 -8.44 6.55
N THR A 57 9.98 -7.74 5.79
CA THR A 57 11.35 -7.42 6.21
C THR A 57 11.39 -6.52 7.46
N ASN A 58 10.39 -5.63 7.61
CA ASN A 58 10.28 -4.73 8.76
C ASN A 58 9.42 -5.32 9.90
N GLY A 59 8.83 -6.51 9.75
CA GLY A 59 7.94 -7.13 10.74
C GLY A 59 6.54 -6.51 10.85
N TYR A 60 6.06 -5.84 9.79
CA TYR A 60 4.72 -5.26 9.74
C TYR A 60 3.71 -6.17 9.04
N ALA A 61 2.44 -6.08 9.46
CA ALA A 61 1.32 -6.66 8.72
C ALA A 61 1.00 -5.77 7.48
N THR A 62 0.62 -6.40 6.37
CA THR A 62 0.26 -5.68 5.14
C THR A 62 -1.25 -5.55 5.04
N PRO A 63 -1.81 -4.33 4.94
CA PRO A 63 -3.24 -4.15 4.76
C PRO A 63 -3.69 -4.72 3.42
N ILE A 64 -4.91 -5.26 3.37
CA ILE A 64 -5.56 -5.65 2.11
C ILE A 64 -5.94 -4.38 1.36
N ILE A 65 -5.23 -4.13 0.25
CA ILE A 65 -5.51 -2.97 -0.62
C ILE A 65 -6.62 -3.38 -1.59
N CYS A 66 -7.77 -2.71 -1.56
CA CYS A 66 -8.92 -3.07 -2.40
C CYS A 66 -9.72 -1.84 -2.89
N THR A 67 -10.53 -2.00 -3.94
CA THR A 67 -11.56 -1.00 -4.28
C THR A 67 -12.75 -1.11 -3.32
N PRO A 68 -13.60 -0.08 -3.23
CA PRO A 68 -14.86 -0.19 -2.50
C PRO A 68 -15.74 -1.33 -3.01
N GLU A 69 -15.76 -1.58 -4.32
CA GLU A 69 -16.50 -2.70 -4.91
C GLU A 69 -15.95 -4.05 -4.42
N GLU A 70 -14.63 -4.25 -4.47
CA GLU A 70 -13.97 -5.47 -3.96
C GLU A 70 -14.23 -5.68 -2.46
N LEU A 71 -14.44 -4.62 -1.68
CA LEU A 71 -14.76 -4.72 -0.26
C LEU A 71 -16.23 -5.10 0.00
N MET A 72 -17.15 -4.64 -0.86
CA MET A 72 -18.59 -4.89 -0.71
C MET A 72 -19.00 -6.27 -1.22
N GLU A 73 -18.20 -6.90 -2.08
CA GLU A 73 -18.37 -8.30 -2.47
C GLU A 73 -17.88 -9.21 -1.33
N VAL A 74 -18.81 -9.64 -0.49
CA VAL A 74 -18.59 -10.58 0.63
C VAL A 74 -18.79 -12.03 0.17
#